data_AF-A0A1T5KLI3-F1
#
_entry.id   AF-A0A1T5KLI3-F1
#
_cell.length_a   1.000
_cell.length_b   1.000
_cell.length_c   1.000
_cell.angle_alpha   90.00
_cell.angle_beta   90.00
_cell.angle_gamma   90.00
#
_symmetry.space_group_name_H-M   'P 1'
#
loop_
_entity.id
_entity.type
_entity.pdbx_description
1 polymer ?
#
loop_
_entity_poly.entity_id
_entity_poly.type
_entity_poly.pdbx_seq_one_letter_code
_entity_poly.pdbx_strand_id
1 'polypeptide(L)'
;MLDVFKFFSKEGGTSKELAKERLKLVLVHDRTNCSDSFLEMIRGDLLNVISDYMEIDEEGLDIKITKTKRDDDKIMPALVANIPIKKMKNR
;
A
#
# COMPACT_ATOMS: atom_id res chain seq x y z
N MET A 1 1.75 -18.96 22.50
CA MET A 1 0.41 -18.38 22.74
C MET A 1 0.61 -17.40 23.88
N LEU A 2 0.85 -16.12 23.57
CA LEU A 2 1.49 -15.19 24.51
C LEU A 2 0.46 -14.37 25.31
N ASP A 3 0.61 -14.49 26.62
CA ASP A 3 -0.03 -13.84 27.78
C ASP A 3 0.07 -12.30 27.80
N VAL A 4 -0.05 -11.63 26.66
CA VAL A 4 0.10 -10.17 26.58
C VAL A 4 -1.16 -9.43 27.10
N PHE A 5 -2.31 -10.08 27.07
CA PHE A 5 -3.60 -9.48 27.44
C PHE A 5 -3.81 -9.27 28.95
N LYS A 6 -3.07 -9.98 29.81
CA LYS A 6 -3.35 -10.01 31.25
C LYS A 6 -2.79 -8.81 32.03
N PHE A 7 -1.97 -7.97 31.39
CA PHE A 7 -1.39 -6.77 32.00
C PHE A 7 -2.18 -5.48 31.69
N PHE A 8 -3.31 -5.58 30.97
CA PHE A 8 -4.14 -4.44 30.55
C PHE A 8 -5.21 -4.01 31.57
N SER A 9 -5.34 -4.73 32.70
CA SER A 9 -6.26 -4.37 33.78
C SER A 9 -5.50 -3.91 35.03
N LYS A 10 -4.98 -2.67 35.01
CA LYS A 10 -4.99 -1.86 36.25
C LYS A 10 -4.89 -0.36 35.98
N GLU A 11 -6.03 0.29 36.26
CA GLU A 11 -6.20 1.66 36.73
C GLU A 11 -5.66 2.83 35.87
N GLY A 12 -6.61 3.57 35.28
CA GLY A 12 -6.50 5.03 35.17
C GLY A 12 -6.53 5.61 33.74
N GLY A 13 -7.69 6.13 33.35
CA GLY A 13 -7.79 7.27 32.43
C GLY A 13 -7.97 6.95 30.93
N THR A 14 -9.20 7.13 30.48
CA THR A 14 -9.76 7.06 29.11
C THR A 14 -8.99 7.79 27.99
N SER A 15 -7.93 8.54 28.30
CA SER A 15 -7.11 9.27 27.33
C SER A 15 -5.85 8.51 26.88
N LYS A 16 -5.26 7.66 27.75
CA LYS A 16 -4.01 6.93 27.47
C LYS A 16 -4.23 5.80 26.46
N GLU A 17 -5.36 5.11 26.53
CA GLU A 17 -5.72 4.06 25.55
C GLU A 17 -6.07 4.65 24.18
N LEU A 18 -6.83 5.74 24.15
CA LEU A 18 -7.24 6.42 22.92
C LEU A 18 -6.03 7.04 22.19
N ALA A 19 -5.09 7.61 22.93
CA ALA A 19 -3.82 8.09 22.36
C ALA A 19 -2.94 6.93 21.86
N LYS A 20 -2.94 5.78 22.55
CA LYS A 20 -2.22 4.57 22.13
C LYS A 20 -2.80 3.96 20.86
N GLU A 21 -4.12 3.93 20.72
CA GLU A 21 -4.79 3.50 19.48
C GLU A 21 -4.48 4.44 18.31
N ARG A 22 -4.52 5.77 18.53
CA ARG A 22 -4.12 6.76 17.51
C ARG A 22 -2.65 6.63 17.11
N LEU A 23 -1.75 6.44 18.07
CA LEU A 23 -0.32 6.21 17.79
C LEU A 23 -0.10 4.91 17.00
N LYS A 24 -0.83 3.84 17.34
CA LYS A 24 -0.76 2.57 16.60
C LYS A 24 -1.25 2.72 15.16
N LEU A 25 -2.32 3.48 14.94
CA LEU A 25 -2.84 3.79 13.59
C LEU A 25 -1.84 4.60 12.77
N VAL A 26 -1.24 5.64 13.35
CA VAL A 26 -0.21 6.48 12.71
C VAL A 26 1.02 5.65 12.31
N LEU A 27 1.48 4.75 13.18
CA LEU A 27 2.64 3.89 12.89
C LEU A 27 2.39 2.84 11.78
N VAL A 28 1.12 2.48 11.54
CA VAL A 28 0.75 1.64 10.38
C VAL A 28 0.77 2.46 9.10
N HIS A 29 0.30 3.71 9.15
CA HIS A 29 0.31 4.65 8.03
C HIS A 29 1.73 5.05 7.59
N ASP A 30 2.67 5.15 8.54
CA ASP A 30 4.07 5.52 8.32
C ASP A 30 4.90 4.40 7.67
N ARG A 31 4.53 3.12 7.88
CA ARG A 31 5.25 1.97 7.30
C ARG A 31 4.96 1.70 5.83
N THR A 32 4.07 2.47 5.19
CA THR A 32 3.75 2.35 3.75
C THR A 32 4.08 3.59 2.93
N ASN A 33 4.51 4.70 3.55
CA ASN A 33 5.12 5.93 3.00
C ASN A 33 4.67 6.48 1.63
N CYS A 34 3.58 6.00 1.07
CA CYS A 34 2.99 6.47 -0.17
C CYS A 34 1.60 6.99 0.18
N SER A 35 1.39 8.29 -0.01
CA SER A 35 0.05 8.85 0.02
C SER A 35 -0.75 8.32 -1.17
N ASP A 36 -2.06 8.17 -1.00
CA ASP A 36 -2.95 7.79 -2.12
C ASP A 36 -2.79 8.74 -3.31
N SER A 37 -2.55 10.03 -3.05
CA SER A 37 -2.24 11.01 -4.08
C SER A 37 -0.99 10.69 -4.90
N PHE A 38 0.05 10.14 -4.26
CA PHE A 38 1.29 9.76 -4.94
C PHE A 38 1.09 8.53 -5.81
N LEU A 39 0.24 7.60 -5.36
CA LEU A 39 -0.14 6.43 -6.14
C LEU A 39 -0.96 6.80 -7.38
N GLU A 40 -1.91 7.73 -7.25
CA GLU A 40 -2.69 8.20 -8.41
C GLU A 40 -1.82 8.97 -9.42
N MET A 41 -0.82 9.72 -8.95
CA MET A 41 0.15 10.37 -9.86
C MET A 41 0.96 9.34 -10.65
N ILE A 42 1.56 8.34 -9.97
CA ILE A 42 2.32 7.27 -10.63
C ILE A 42 1.44 6.49 -11.60
N ARG A 43 0.18 6.22 -11.20
CA ARG A 43 -0.81 5.55 -12.04
C ARG A 43 -1.01 6.30 -13.35
N GLY A 44 -1.31 7.60 -13.29
CA GLY A 44 -1.53 8.41 -14.50
C GLY A 44 -0.32 8.42 -15.43
N ASP A 45 0.88 8.59 -14.87
CA ASP A 45 2.11 8.63 -15.65
C ASP A 45 2.41 7.29 -16.34
N LEU A 46 2.31 6.17 -15.62
CA LEU A 46 2.52 4.84 -16.19
C LEU A 46 1.47 4.51 -17.25
N LEU A 47 0.21 4.87 -17.03
CA LEU A 47 -0.86 4.63 -18.00
C LEU A 47 -0.64 5.39 -19.30
N ASN A 48 -0.25 6.65 -19.22
CA ASN A 48 0.05 7.46 -20.41
C ASN A 48 1.16 6.81 -21.24
N VAL A 49 2.28 6.44 -20.58
CA VAL A 49 3.41 5.80 -21.27
C VAL A 49 3.01 4.47 -21.90
N ILE A 50 2.23 3.65 -21.21
CA ILE A 50 1.78 2.35 -21.73
C ILE A 50 0.78 2.54 -22.88
N SER A 51 -0.13 3.50 -22.77
CA SER A 51 -1.15 3.81 -23.78
C SER A 51 -0.56 4.22 -25.13
N ASP A 52 0.65 4.79 -25.13
CA ASP A 52 1.36 5.12 -26.37
C ASP A 52 1.68 3.87 -27.20
N TYR A 53 1.94 2.74 -26.55
CA TYR A 53 2.34 1.48 -27.19
C TYR A 53 1.22 0.44 -27.28
N MET A 54 0.20 0.51 -26.43
CA MET A 54 -0.88 -0.48 -26.39
C MET A 54 -2.21 0.13 -25.98
N GLU A 55 -3.30 -0.44 -26.48
CA GLU A 55 -4.65 -0.08 -26.04
C GLU A 55 -4.98 -0.88 -24.78
N ILE A 56 -5.20 -0.17 -23.68
CA ILE A 56 -5.40 -0.75 -22.33
C ILE A 56 -6.82 -0.50 -21.83
N ASP A 57 -7.26 -1.33 -20.89
CA ASP A 57 -8.53 -1.12 -20.18
C ASP A 57 -8.30 -0.40 -18.86
N GLU A 58 -8.68 0.88 -18.80
CA GLU A 58 -8.53 1.70 -17.60
C GLU A 58 -9.44 1.24 -16.45
N GLU A 59 -10.61 0.66 -16.77
CA GLU A 59 -11.60 0.19 -15.79
C GLU A 59 -11.15 -1.09 -15.07
N GLY A 60 -10.34 -1.93 -15.73
CA GLY A 60 -9.83 -3.20 -15.19
C GLY A 60 -8.45 -3.10 -14.53
N LEU A 61 -7.91 -1.89 -14.41
CA LEU A 61 -6.58 -1.65 -13.89
C LEU A 61 -6.54 -1.80 -12.36
N ASP A 62 -5.62 -2.63 -11.85
CA ASP A 62 -5.41 -2.82 -10.41
C ASP A 62 -3.95 -2.52 -10.06
N ILE A 63 -3.70 -1.51 -9.22
CA ILE A 63 -2.37 -1.14 -8.74
C ILE A 63 -2.33 -1.25 -7.22
N LYS A 64 -1.34 -1.98 -6.69
CA LYS A 64 -1.18 -2.26 -5.26
C LYS A 64 0.27 -2.13 -4.83
N ILE A 65 0.50 -1.54 -3.65
CA ILE A 65 1.78 -1.66 -2.95
C ILE A 65 1.75 -2.92 -2.10
N THR A 66 2.64 -3.85 -2.42
CA THR A 66 2.87 -5.07 -1.65
C THR A 66 4.22 -5.00 -0.95
N LYS A 67 4.51 -5.97 -0.09
CA LYS A 67 5.81 -6.11 0.58
C LYS A 67 6.50 -7.33 0.01
N THR A 68 7.64 -7.13 -0.64
CA THR A 68 8.45 -8.23 -1.17
C THR A 68 9.70 -8.44 -0.32
N LYS A 69 10.19 -9.68 -0.26
CA LYS A 69 11.45 -10.03 0.37
C LYS A 69 12.56 -10.01 -0.69
N ARG A 70 13.64 -9.31 -0.40
CA ARG A 70 14.90 -9.40 -1.16
C ARG A 70 15.75 -10.54 -0.58
N ASP A 71 16.74 -10.99 -1.33
CA ASP A 71 17.73 -12.01 -0.92
C ASP A 71 18.47 -11.70 0.40
N ASP A 72 18.44 -10.46 0.89
CA ASP A 72 19.01 -10.04 2.19
C ASP A 72 18.03 -10.12 3.38
N ASP A 73 16.90 -10.81 3.21
CA ASP A 73 15.77 -10.89 4.17
C ASP A 73 15.12 -9.54 4.53
N LYS A 74 15.47 -8.45 3.83
CA LYS A 74 14.86 -7.14 4.05
C LYS A 74 13.52 -7.04 3.32
N ILE A 75 12.50 -6.62 4.06
CA ILE A 75 11.15 -6.37 3.52
C ILE A 75 11.15 -4.99 2.86
N MET A 76 10.85 -4.94 1.57
CA MET A 76 10.77 -3.69 0.79
C MET A 76 9.38 -3.53 0.17
N PRO A 77 8.86 -2.30 0.07
CA PRO A 77 7.63 -2.05 -0.68
C PRO A 77 7.88 -2.31 -2.17
N ALA A 78 6.94 -3.01 -2.81
CA ALA A 78 6.95 -3.32 -4.23
C ALA A 78 5.61 -2.91 -4.85
N LEU A 79 5.66 -2.15 -5.94
CA LEU A 79 4.48 -1.77 -6.70
C LEU A 79 4.13 -2.91 -7.67
N VAL A 80 2.90 -3.42 -7.57
CA VAL A 80 2.35 -4.46 -8.44
C VAL A 80 1.17 -3.86 -9.20
N ALA A 81 1.22 -3.91 -10.52
CA ALA A 81 0.17 -3.39 -11.39
C ALA A 81 -0.32 -4.50 -12.34
N ASN A 82 -1.61 -4.76 -12.35
CA ASN A 82 -2.28 -5.58 -13.36
C ASN A 82 -2.93 -4.66 -14.38
N ILE A 83 -2.42 -4.70 -15.62
CA ILE A 83 -2.82 -3.79 -16.70
C ILE A 83 -3.39 -4.65 -17.83
N PRO A 84 -4.72 -4.83 -17.89
CA PRO A 84 -5.36 -5.57 -18.97
C PRO A 84 -5.16 -4.86 -20.32
N ILE A 85 -4.65 -5.60 -21.29
CA ILE A 85 -4.39 -5.12 -22.65
C ILE A 85 -5.58 -5.50 -23.53
N LYS A 86 -6.23 -4.51 -24.14
CA LYS A 86 -7.32 -4.72 -25.11
C LYS A 86 -6.74 -5.07 -26.48
N LYS A 87 -5.73 -4.32 -26.93
CA LYS A 87 -5.14 -4.49 -28.26
C LYS A 87 -3.71 -3.99 -28.29
N MET A 88 -2.82 -4.73 -28.94
CA MET A 88 -1.48 -4.23 -29.25
C MET A 88 -1.58 -3.26 -30.42
N LYS A 89 -0.96 -2.06 -30.31
CA LYS A 89 -0.79 -1.20 -31.48
C LYS A 89 0.26 -1.85 -32.37
N ASN A 90 -0.19 -2.57 -33.39
CA ASN A 90 0.70 -2.94 -34.50
C ASN A 90 1.13 -1.64 -35.18
N ARG A 91 2.44 -1.43 -35.31
CA ARG A 91 2.97 -0.48 -36.27
C ARG A 91 2.57 -0.87 -37.69
#